data_AF-A0A0K2J868-F1
#
_entry.id   AF-A0A0K2J868-F1
#
_cell.length_a   1.000
_cell.length_b   1.000
_cell.length_c   1.000
_cell.angle_alpha   90.00
_cell.angle_beta   90.00
_cell.angle_gamma   90.00
#
_symmetry.space_group_name_H-M   'P 1'
#
loop_
_entity.id
_entity.type
_entity.pdbx_description
1 polymer ?
#
loop_
_entity_poly.entity_id
_entity_poly.type
_entity_poly.pdbx_seq_one_letter_code
_entity_poly.pdbx_strand_id
1 'polypeptide(L)'
;MKKTFLLAGILAVSVLGMAETSAKAAGQGAAGKEAVITVKKVENDPEAVALNFINAYYFNLLEGIDDSNWFEAQPLTDNFKKIYRNQEKAIKMSEQILDGKKISKANQEFVRKYSVDYIPIFGATVFYLDEYSVFGMESYDQKTGIVTLKDEKTGIELPVKVVKVKGKWLIEGAGTVNIPN
;
A
#
# COMPACT_ATOMS: atom_id res chain seq x y z
N MET A 1 2.45 10.11 33.38
CA MET A 1 3.01 11.25 32.62
C MET A 1 2.46 11.17 31.20
N LYS A 2 1.58 12.10 30.80
CA LYS A 2 1.09 12.19 29.41
C LYS A 2 2.23 12.74 28.55
N LYS A 3 2.75 11.94 27.63
CA LYS A 3 3.67 12.41 26.59
C LYS A 3 2.83 12.73 25.36
N THR A 4 2.69 14.01 25.05
CA THR A 4 2.24 14.51 23.76
C THR A 4 3.26 14.07 22.71
N PHE A 5 2.88 13.12 21.86
CA PHE A 5 3.67 12.75 20.68
C PHE A 5 3.21 13.60 19.51
N LEU A 6 4.17 14.28 18.88
CA LEU A 6 4.00 14.90 17.58
C LEU A 6 3.77 13.78 16.57
N LEU A 7 2.51 13.51 16.26
CA LEU A 7 2.11 12.76 15.06
C LEU A 7 2.67 13.53 13.86
N ALA A 8 3.72 13.00 13.21
CA ALA A 8 3.97 13.31 11.81
C ALA A 8 2.90 12.55 11.02
N GLY A 9 1.70 13.13 10.94
CA GLY A 9 0.58 12.53 10.22
C GLY A 9 0.95 12.32 8.76
N ILE A 10 0.94 11.07 8.31
CA ILE A 10 0.91 10.74 6.89
C ILE A 10 -0.42 11.30 6.37
N LEU A 11 -0.34 12.39 5.62
CA LEU A 11 -1.47 12.97 4.91
C LEU A 11 -1.96 11.94 3.88
N ALA A 12 -3.13 11.36 4.12
CA ALA A 12 -3.87 10.62 3.11
C ALA A 12 -4.15 11.56 1.93
N VAL A 13 -3.39 11.39 0.84
CA VAL A 13 -3.59 12.17 -0.39
C VAL A 13 -4.84 11.64 -1.08
N SER A 14 -5.97 12.33 -0.88
CA SER A 14 -7.12 12.23 -1.76
C SER A 14 -6.83 13.03 -3.03
N VAL A 15 -6.87 12.39 -4.19
CA VAL A 15 -6.63 13.03 -5.49
C VAL A 15 -7.84 13.92 -5.83
N LEU A 16 -7.77 15.19 -5.43
CA LEU A 16 -8.70 16.21 -5.94
C LEU A 16 -8.26 16.67 -7.33
N GLY A 17 -9.13 16.43 -8.30
CA GLY A 17 -8.96 16.84 -9.69
C GLY A 17 -8.94 18.36 -9.85
N MET A 18 -8.02 18.79 -10.71
CA MET A 18 -7.92 20.05 -11.48
C MET A 18 -8.72 21.29 -11.03
N ALA A 19 -7.99 22.36 -10.72
CA ALA A 19 -8.28 23.69 -11.23
C ALA A 19 -6.96 24.46 -11.42
N GLU A 20 -6.66 24.87 -12.66
CA GLU A 20 -5.58 25.79 -12.97
C GLU A 20 -5.95 27.21 -12.53
N THR A 21 -5.14 27.84 -11.68
CA THR A 21 -5.13 29.32 -11.57
C THR A 21 -3.75 29.85 -11.22
N SER A 22 -3.14 30.47 -12.23
CA SER A 22 -2.29 31.68 -12.25
C SER A 22 -1.60 32.18 -10.98
N ALA A 23 -0.30 32.46 -11.13
CA ALA A 23 0.59 33.14 -10.19
C ALA A 23 0.19 34.59 -9.80
N LYS A 24 0.48 34.99 -8.55
CA LYS A 24 0.99 36.33 -8.21
C LYS A 24 1.65 36.38 -6.81
N ALA A 25 2.52 37.38 -6.64
CA ALA A 25 3.65 37.44 -5.71
C ALA A 25 3.42 38.15 -4.35
N ALA A 26 4.31 37.81 -3.40
CA ALA A 26 4.99 38.58 -2.34
C ALA A 26 4.22 39.36 -1.24
N GLY A 27 4.58 39.09 0.03
CA GLY A 27 4.38 39.96 1.20
C GLY A 27 4.84 39.30 2.53
N GLN A 28 5.77 39.92 3.25
CA GLN A 28 6.49 39.44 4.44
C GLN A 28 5.70 39.49 5.78
N GLY A 29 6.00 38.60 6.74
CA GLY A 29 5.64 38.79 8.16
C GLY A 29 5.68 37.58 9.12
N ALA A 30 6.87 37.19 9.58
CA ALA A 30 7.26 36.52 10.85
C ALA A 30 6.53 35.28 11.45
N ALA A 31 7.33 34.20 11.52
CA ALA A 31 7.51 33.29 12.67
C ALA A 31 6.41 32.27 13.05
N GLY A 32 6.24 31.28 12.18
CA GLY A 32 6.19 29.88 12.58
C GLY A 32 7.05 29.11 11.60
N LYS A 33 8.15 28.48 12.03
CA LYS A 33 8.82 27.47 11.18
C LYS A 33 7.93 26.23 11.17
N GLU A 34 6.79 26.32 10.51
CA GLU A 34 6.20 25.13 9.92
C GLU A 34 7.24 24.65 8.91
N ALA A 35 7.75 23.44 9.12
CA ALA A 35 8.49 22.75 8.09
C ALA A 35 7.50 22.61 6.92
N VAL A 36 7.56 23.53 5.98
CA VAL A 36 6.95 23.37 4.67
C VAL A 36 7.75 22.23 4.04
N ILE A 37 7.31 21.00 4.28
CA ILE A 37 7.65 19.88 3.42
C ILE A 37 7.15 20.35 2.06
N THR A 38 8.09 20.77 1.23
CA THR A 38 7.79 21.05 -0.16
C THR A 38 7.41 19.69 -0.73
N VAL A 39 6.11 19.38 -0.75
CA VAL A 39 5.58 18.22 -1.45
C VAL A 39 5.92 18.49 -2.90
N LYS A 40 7.05 17.95 -3.34
CA LYS A 40 7.34 17.82 -4.76
C LYS A 40 6.08 17.19 -5.34
N LYS A 41 5.54 17.84 -6.37
CA LYS A 41 4.53 17.31 -7.29
C LYS A 41 4.67 15.79 -7.29
N VAL A 42 3.63 15.06 -6.91
CA VAL A 42 3.61 13.59 -7.06
C VAL A 42 3.93 13.35 -8.53
N GLU A 43 5.19 13.04 -8.81
CA GLU A 43 5.60 12.58 -10.11
C GLU A 43 4.78 11.29 -10.28
N ASN A 44 3.96 11.25 -11.33
CA ASN A 44 3.25 10.04 -11.74
C ASN A 44 4.29 9.08 -12.32
N ASP A 45 5.26 8.70 -11.49
CA ASP A 45 6.35 7.82 -11.80
C ASP A 45 6.14 6.51 -11.02
N PRO A 46 6.50 5.38 -11.63
CA PRO A 46 6.16 4.05 -11.13
C PRO A 46 6.62 3.81 -9.69
N GLU A 47 7.80 4.33 -9.33
CA GLU A 47 8.40 4.20 -8.01
C GLU A 47 7.58 4.92 -6.94
N ALA A 48 7.16 6.16 -7.21
CA ALA A 48 6.37 6.95 -6.27
C ALA A 48 4.98 6.31 -6.03
N VAL A 49 4.36 5.78 -7.07
CA VAL A 49 3.08 5.06 -6.96
C VAL A 49 3.22 3.82 -6.07
N ALA A 50 4.27 3.02 -6.27
CA ALA A 50 4.54 1.84 -5.44
C ALA A 50 4.85 2.21 -3.98
N LEU A 51 5.75 3.16 -3.77
CA LEU A 51 6.20 3.60 -2.45
C LEU A 51 5.06 4.16 -1.59
N ASN A 52 4.24 5.04 -2.18
CA ASN A 52 3.11 5.65 -1.48
C ASN A 52 2.05 4.61 -1.13
N PHE A 53 1.76 3.67 -2.03
CA PHE A 53 0.77 2.62 -1.79
C PHE A 53 1.17 1.72 -0.63
N ILE A 54 2.41 1.20 -0.62
CA ILE A 54 2.85 0.25 0.40
C ILE A 54 2.99 0.89 1.77
N ASN A 55 3.57 2.08 1.87
CA ASN A 55 3.73 2.75 3.16
C ASN A 55 2.38 3.14 3.76
N ALA A 56 1.43 3.63 2.95
CA ALA A 56 0.08 3.94 3.43
C ALA A 56 -0.71 2.68 3.80
N TYR A 57 -0.59 1.60 3.02
CA TYR A 57 -1.21 0.31 3.34
C TYR A 57 -0.71 -0.24 4.68
N TYR A 58 0.61 -0.28 4.87
CA TYR A 58 1.21 -0.78 6.10
C TYR A 58 0.83 0.08 7.31
N PHE A 59 0.79 1.41 7.16
CA PHE A 59 0.33 2.30 8.21
C PHE A 59 -1.13 2.02 8.62
N ASN A 60 -2.05 1.90 7.64
CA ASN A 60 -3.45 1.58 7.95
C ASN A 60 -3.60 0.25 8.67
N LEU A 61 -2.82 -0.76 8.26
CA LEU A 61 -2.77 -2.06 8.92
C LEU A 61 -2.33 -1.94 10.39
N LEU A 62 -1.24 -1.24 10.66
CA LEU A 62 -0.71 -1.05 12.01
C LEU A 62 -1.71 -0.34 12.94
N GLU A 63 -2.35 0.70 12.43
CA GLU A 63 -3.33 1.49 13.18
C GLU A 63 -4.70 0.80 13.29
N GLY A 64 -4.89 -0.36 12.65
CA GLY A 64 -6.16 -1.09 12.63
C GLY A 64 -7.30 -0.28 11.99
N ILE A 65 -6.98 0.58 11.02
CA ILE A 65 -7.94 1.44 10.33
C ILE A 65 -8.71 0.62 9.30
N ASP A 66 -10.04 0.76 9.25
CA ASP A 66 -10.82 0.28 8.11
C ASP A 66 -10.48 1.13 6.87
N ASP A 67 -9.63 0.57 6.03
CA ASP A 67 -9.09 1.23 4.86
C ASP A 67 -9.85 0.89 3.57
N SER A 68 -11.01 0.23 3.67
CA SER A 68 -11.78 -0.26 2.50
C SER A 68 -12.01 0.84 1.45
N ASN A 69 -12.41 2.04 1.88
CA ASN A 69 -12.64 3.18 0.99
C ASN A 69 -11.32 3.75 0.43
N TRP A 70 -10.26 3.79 1.25
CA TRP A 70 -8.95 4.24 0.82
C TRP A 70 -8.37 3.30 -0.24
N PHE A 71 -8.46 1.99 -0.03
CA PHE A 71 -7.99 0.94 -0.93
C PHE A 71 -8.67 1.05 -2.30
N GLU A 72 -10.00 1.23 -2.32
CA GLU A 72 -10.73 1.36 -3.59
C GLU A 72 -10.36 2.61 -4.39
N ALA A 73 -9.92 3.67 -3.71
CA ALA A 73 -9.47 4.92 -4.32
C ALA A 73 -8.01 4.89 -4.82
N GLN A 74 -7.24 3.85 -4.48
CA GLN A 74 -5.84 3.72 -4.91
C GLN A 74 -5.74 3.42 -6.41
N PRO A 75 -4.61 3.76 -7.06
CA PRO A 75 -4.35 3.45 -8.46
C PRO A 75 -4.08 1.95 -8.64
N LEU A 76 -5.09 1.11 -8.46
CA LEU A 76 -4.99 -0.35 -8.57
C LEU A 76 -5.65 -0.82 -9.86
N THR A 77 -5.15 -1.90 -10.45
CA THR A 77 -5.87 -2.58 -11.53
C THR A 77 -7.05 -3.38 -10.97
N ASP A 78 -8.07 -3.61 -11.81
CA ASP A 78 -9.21 -4.46 -11.44
C ASP A 78 -8.77 -5.88 -11.09
N ASN A 79 -7.71 -6.37 -11.74
CA ASN A 79 -7.15 -7.68 -11.47
C ASN A 79 -6.50 -7.72 -10.07
N PHE A 80 -5.71 -6.71 -9.71
CA PHE A 80 -5.14 -6.58 -8.37
C PHE A 80 -6.24 -6.60 -7.31
N LYS A 81 -7.26 -5.73 -7.45
CA LYS A 81 -8.40 -5.65 -6.53
C LYS A 81 -9.09 -7.00 -6.37
N LYS A 82 -9.39 -7.66 -7.49
CA LYS A 82 -10.03 -8.99 -7.49
C LYS A 82 -9.21 -10.04 -6.74
N ILE A 83 -7.90 -10.12 -7.00
CA ILE A 83 -7.03 -11.10 -6.33
C ILE A 83 -6.90 -10.77 -4.85
N TYR A 84 -6.68 -9.51 -4.49
CA TYR A 84 -6.61 -9.05 -3.11
C TYR A 84 -7.87 -9.45 -2.31
N ARG A 85 -9.07 -9.10 -2.81
CA ARG A 85 -10.34 -9.46 -2.14
C ARG A 85 -10.56 -10.97 -2.05
N ASN A 86 -10.08 -11.73 -3.03
CA ASN A 86 -10.13 -13.19 -2.95
C ASN A 86 -9.20 -13.73 -1.86
N GLN A 87 -8.01 -13.14 -1.68
CA GLN A 87 -7.10 -13.50 -0.59
C GLN A 87 -7.72 -13.18 0.78
N GLU A 88 -8.28 -11.98 0.99
CA GLU A 88 -8.99 -11.63 2.24
C GLU A 88 -10.09 -12.64 2.57
N LYS A 89 -10.92 -12.97 1.57
CA LYS A 89 -12.00 -13.94 1.72
C LYS A 89 -11.47 -15.34 2.04
N ALA A 90 -10.39 -15.76 1.37
CA ALA A 90 -9.79 -17.07 1.57
C ALA A 90 -9.17 -17.19 2.97
N ILE A 91 -8.46 -16.16 3.45
CA ILE A 91 -7.89 -16.11 4.80
C ILE A 91 -8.99 -16.28 5.85
N LYS A 92 -10.07 -15.50 5.74
CA LYS A 92 -11.23 -15.63 6.65
C LYS A 92 -11.86 -17.03 6.63
N MET A 93 -11.90 -17.66 5.46
CA MET A 93 -12.38 -19.04 5.34
C MET A 93 -11.39 -20.04 5.96
N SER A 94 -10.09 -19.83 5.79
CA SER A 94 -9.03 -20.64 6.42
C SER A 94 -9.14 -20.59 7.94
N GLU A 95 -9.33 -19.42 8.53
CA GLU A 95 -9.56 -19.26 9.98
C GLU A 95 -10.79 -20.04 10.44
N GLN A 96 -11.90 -19.95 9.70
CA GLN A 96 -13.11 -20.72 9.99
C GLN A 96 -12.88 -22.24 9.95
N ILE A 97 -12.05 -22.73 9.01
CA ILE A 97 -11.68 -24.15 8.94
C ILE A 97 -10.85 -24.54 10.17
N LEU A 98 -9.91 -23.69 10.59
CA LEU A 98 -9.10 -23.90 11.79
C LEU A 98 -9.96 -23.96 13.05
N ASP A 99 -11.04 -23.17 13.10
CA ASP A 99 -12.08 -23.22 14.14
C ASP A 99 -13.00 -24.46 14.05
N GLY A 100 -12.71 -25.39 13.13
CA GLY A 100 -13.47 -26.63 12.95
C GLY A 100 -14.77 -26.48 12.14
N LYS A 101 -15.02 -25.32 11.49
CA LYS A 101 -16.20 -25.16 10.63
C LYS A 101 -16.05 -26.00 9.38
N LYS A 102 -17.08 -26.80 9.09
CA LYS A 102 -17.19 -27.55 7.84
C LYS A 102 -17.59 -26.59 6.71
N ILE A 103 -16.81 -26.57 5.65
CA ILE A 103 -17.09 -25.83 4.41
C ILE A 103 -17.25 -26.78 3.23
N SER A 104 -17.85 -26.29 2.14
CA SER A 104 -18.03 -27.08 0.91
C SER A 104 -16.68 -27.37 0.21
N LYS A 105 -16.65 -28.40 -0.66
CA LYS A 105 -15.49 -28.69 -1.51
C LYS A 105 -15.08 -27.49 -2.38
N ALA A 106 -16.05 -26.78 -2.95
CA ALA A 106 -15.80 -25.58 -3.74
C ALA A 106 -15.10 -24.48 -2.91
N ASN A 107 -15.49 -24.29 -1.64
CA ASN A 107 -14.81 -23.34 -0.77
C ASN A 107 -13.42 -23.83 -0.37
N GLN A 108 -13.20 -25.13 -0.20
CA GLN A 108 -11.85 -25.69 0.04
C GLN A 108 -10.93 -25.43 -1.14
N GLU A 109 -11.40 -25.63 -2.38
CA GLU A 109 -10.65 -25.33 -3.60
C GLU A 109 -10.36 -23.83 -3.73
N PHE A 110 -11.34 -22.98 -3.40
CA PHE A 110 -11.14 -21.53 -3.36
C PHE A 110 -10.05 -21.13 -2.36
N VAL A 111 -10.11 -21.67 -1.14
CA VAL A 111 -9.09 -21.46 -0.10
C VAL A 111 -7.72 -21.94 -0.57
N ARG A 112 -7.61 -23.14 -1.15
CA ARG A 112 -6.34 -23.65 -1.69
C ARG A 112 -5.75 -22.76 -2.78
N LYS A 113 -6.61 -22.10 -3.55
CA LYS A 113 -6.19 -21.24 -4.66
C LYS A 113 -5.72 -19.85 -4.21
N TYR A 114 -6.37 -19.29 -3.19
CA TYR A 114 -6.22 -17.87 -2.84
C TYR A 114 -5.72 -17.63 -1.43
N SER A 115 -5.71 -18.62 -0.54
CA SER A 115 -5.23 -18.38 0.82
C SER A 115 -3.74 -18.11 0.79
N VAL A 116 -3.37 -17.02 1.44
CA VAL A 116 -2.01 -16.72 1.86
C VAL A 116 -2.02 -16.72 3.38
N ASP A 117 -0.84 -16.76 3.99
CA ASP A 117 -0.76 -16.74 5.44
C ASP A 117 -1.10 -15.33 5.97
N TYR A 118 -1.96 -15.25 6.98
CA TYR A 118 -2.29 -14.06 7.76
C TYR A 118 -2.96 -12.89 7.03
N ILE A 119 -2.26 -12.18 6.15
CA ILE A 119 -2.78 -10.95 5.53
C ILE A 119 -2.36 -10.82 4.06
N PRO A 120 -3.21 -10.25 3.17
CA PRO A 120 -2.79 -9.96 1.81
C PRO A 120 -1.58 -9.01 1.76
N ILE A 121 -0.86 -9.06 0.63
CA ILE A 121 0.40 -8.35 0.35
C ILE A 121 1.57 -8.88 1.17
N PHE A 122 1.53 -8.79 2.50
CA PHE A 122 2.68 -9.18 3.33
C PHE A 122 2.73 -10.67 3.65
N GLY A 123 1.60 -11.38 3.64
CA GLY A 123 1.59 -12.78 4.04
C GLY A 123 2.11 -12.97 5.48
N ALA A 124 2.85 -14.06 5.72
CA ALA A 124 3.58 -14.28 6.97
C ALA A 124 4.73 -13.28 7.21
N THR A 125 5.19 -12.57 6.17
CA THR A 125 6.29 -11.60 6.30
C THR A 125 5.94 -10.46 7.24
N VAL A 126 4.65 -10.18 7.45
CA VAL A 126 4.17 -9.15 8.37
C VAL A 126 4.75 -9.29 9.80
N PHE A 127 5.03 -10.51 10.26
CA PHE A 127 5.60 -10.73 11.61
C PHE A 127 7.06 -10.33 11.76
N TYR A 128 7.76 -10.15 10.65
CA TYR A 128 9.16 -9.75 10.65
C TYR A 128 9.33 -8.25 10.43
N LEU A 129 8.22 -7.51 10.21
CA LEU A 129 8.21 -6.06 10.15
C LEU A 129 8.08 -5.45 11.55
N ASP A 130 8.57 -4.22 11.70
CA ASP A 130 8.55 -3.46 12.96
C ASP A 130 7.36 -2.48 12.99
N GLU A 131 6.91 -2.09 14.18
CA GLU A 131 5.80 -1.12 14.38
C GLU A 131 6.05 0.23 13.67
N TYR A 132 7.31 0.58 13.40
CA TYR A 132 7.66 1.77 12.62
C TYR A 132 8.46 1.42 11.36
N SER A 133 8.17 0.28 10.75
CA SER A 133 8.69 -0.09 9.43
C SER A 133 8.27 0.93 8.38
N VAL A 134 9.24 1.36 7.59
CA VAL A 134 9.09 2.30 6.48
C VAL A 134 9.85 1.70 5.31
N PHE A 135 9.17 1.60 4.18
CA PHE A 135 9.75 1.09 2.96
C PHE A 135 10.39 2.23 2.18
N GLY A 136 11.66 2.05 1.83
CA GLY A 136 12.40 2.86 0.88
C GLY A 136 12.46 2.21 -0.51
N MET A 137 12.95 2.96 -1.49
CA MET A 137 13.20 2.46 -2.84
C MET A 137 14.53 1.68 -2.86
N GLU A 138 14.53 0.44 -3.36
CA GLU A 138 15.76 -0.36 -3.60
C GLU A 138 16.13 -0.41 -5.09
N SER A 139 15.21 -0.83 -5.95
CA SER A 139 15.43 -0.84 -7.41
C SER A 139 14.13 -0.75 -8.23
N TYR A 140 14.27 -0.40 -9.51
CA TYR A 140 13.18 -0.47 -10.49
C TYR A 140 13.64 -1.17 -11.77
N ASP A 141 13.01 -2.30 -12.09
CA ASP A 141 13.16 -2.98 -13.37
C ASP A 141 12.08 -2.50 -14.34
N GLN A 142 12.48 -1.61 -15.25
CA GLN A 142 11.63 -1.05 -16.30
C GLN A 142 11.06 -2.11 -17.25
N LYS A 143 11.77 -3.24 -17.47
CA LYS A 143 11.34 -4.28 -18.41
C LYS A 143 10.17 -5.08 -17.84
N THR A 144 10.23 -5.41 -16.55
CA THR A 144 9.20 -6.20 -15.87
C THR A 144 8.13 -5.33 -15.20
N GLY A 145 8.43 -4.05 -14.98
CA GLY A 145 7.59 -3.13 -14.22
C GLY A 145 7.64 -3.40 -12.72
N ILE A 146 8.68 -4.09 -12.22
CA ILE A 146 8.81 -4.41 -10.79
C ILE A 146 9.64 -3.31 -10.11
N VAL A 147 9.01 -2.62 -9.17
CA VAL A 147 9.66 -1.77 -8.18
C VAL A 147 9.92 -2.63 -6.95
N THR A 148 11.18 -2.83 -6.60
CA THR A 148 11.55 -3.47 -5.34
C THR A 148 11.68 -2.39 -4.28
N LEU A 149 10.84 -2.49 -3.26
CA LEU A 149 10.95 -1.68 -2.06
C LEU A 149 11.68 -2.47 -0.98
N LYS A 150 12.31 -1.77 -0.04
CA LYS A 150 13.02 -2.40 1.07
C LYS A 150 12.70 -1.70 2.36
N ASP A 151 12.27 -2.47 3.36
CA ASP A 151 12.08 -1.94 4.70
C ASP A 151 13.43 -1.51 5.27
N GLU A 152 13.51 -0.24 5.69
CA GLU A 152 14.78 0.38 6.10
C GLU A 152 15.36 -0.23 7.38
N LYS A 153 14.53 -0.87 8.21
CA LYS A 153 14.95 -1.44 9.49
C LYS A 153 15.37 -2.89 9.39
N THR A 154 14.54 -3.69 8.73
CA THR A 154 14.66 -5.16 8.69
C THR A 154 15.39 -5.62 7.44
N GLY A 155 15.49 -4.77 6.43
CA GLY A 155 16.06 -5.10 5.12
C GLY A 155 15.17 -6.01 4.29
N ILE A 156 13.93 -6.27 4.72
CA ILE A 156 12.96 -7.09 4.00
C ILE A 156 12.58 -6.39 2.69
N GLU A 157 12.72 -7.11 1.59
CA GLU A 157 12.34 -6.62 0.27
C GLU A 157 10.89 -6.98 -0.05
N LEU A 158 10.18 -6.04 -0.68
CA LEU A 158 8.80 -6.19 -1.12
C LEU A 158 8.70 -5.79 -2.60
N PRO A 159 8.48 -6.75 -3.52
CA PRO A 159 8.27 -6.42 -4.92
C PRO A 159 6.86 -5.86 -5.14
N VAL A 160 6.78 -4.79 -5.92
CA VAL A 160 5.55 -4.13 -6.34
C VAL A 160 5.56 -4.01 -7.87
N LYS A 161 4.61 -4.67 -8.53
CA LYS A 161 4.45 -4.59 -9.97
C LYS A 161 3.55 -3.43 -10.34
N VAL A 162 4.05 -2.55 -11.17
CA VAL A 162 3.33 -1.40 -11.72
C VAL A 162 3.22 -1.50 -13.24
N VAL A 163 2.07 -1.05 -13.77
CA VAL A 163 1.76 -1.07 -15.19
C VAL A 163 1.20 0.27 -15.64
N LYS A 164 1.50 0.67 -16.87
CA LYS A 164 0.97 1.90 -17.45
C LYS A 164 -0.30 1.60 -18.24
N VAL A 165 -1.45 2.08 -17.77
CA VAL A 165 -2.76 1.91 -18.41
C VAL A 165 -3.32 3.28 -18.74
N LYS A 166 -3.58 3.54 -20.03
CA LYS A 166 -4.11 4.83 -20.52
C LYS A 166 -3.34 6.05 -19.98
N GLY A 167 -2.01 5.94 -19.93
CA GLY A 167 -1.12 7.01 -19.47
C GLY A 167 -0.95 7.13 -17.95
N LYS A 168 -1.66 6.33 -17.14
CA LYS A 168 -1.53 6.31 -15.67
C LYS A 168 -0.81 5.05 -15.20
N TRP A 169 0.03 5.18 -14.18
CA TRP A 169 0.62 4.01 -13.52
C TRP A 169 -0.35 3.46 -12.49
N LEU A 170 -0.54 2.15 -12.53
CA LEU A 170 -1.38 1.40 -11.61
C LEU A 170 -0.58 0.25 -10.99
N ILE A 171 -0.91 -0.13 -9.75
CA ILE A 171 -0.41 -1.33 -9.09
C ILE A 171 -1.15 -2.53 -9.68
N GLU A 172 -0.39 -3.44 -10.29
CA GLU A 172 -0.87 -4.74 -10.78
C GLU A 172 -0.57 -5.86 -9.79
N GLY A 173 0.48 -5.74 -8.97
CA GLY A 173 0.86 -6.75 -7.98
C GLY A 173 1.68 -6.16 -6.84
N ALA A 174 1.64 -6.79 -5.67
CA ALA A 174 2.42 -6.39 -4.50
C ALA A 174 2.57 -7.57 -3.53
N GLY A 175 3.82 -7.92 -3.18
CA GLY A 175 4.11 -9.03 -2.29
C GLY A 175 3.40 -10.32 -2.72
N THR A 176 2.48 -10.84 -1.92
CA THR A 176 1.72 -12.06 -2.24
C THR A 176 0.58 -11.87 -3.24
N VAL A 177 0.20 -10.62 -3.56
CA VAL A 177 -0.93 -10.31 -4.45
C VAL A 177 -0.43 -10.21 -5.89
N ASN A 178 -0.81 -11.18 -6.73
CA ASN A 178 -0.61 -11.13 -8.18
C ASN A 178 0.86 -10.85 -8.61
N ILE A 179 1.82 -11.26 -7.77
CA ILE A 179 3.23 -11.42 -8.12
C ILE A 179 3.45 -12.92 -8.34
N PRO A 180 4.00 -13.33 -9.49
CA PRO A 180 4.43 -14.71 -9.67
C PRO A 180 5.53 -15.05 -8.65
N ASN A 181 5.37 -16.17 -7.93
CA ASN A 181 6.41 -16.74 -7.07
C ASN A 181 7.58 -17.29 -7.90
#